data_AF-A0A060BTR2-F1
#
_entry.id   AF-A0A060BTR2-F1
#
_cell.length_a   1.000
_cell.length_b   1.000
_cell.length_c   1.000
_cell.angle_alpha   90.00
_cell.angle_beta   90.00
_cell.angle_gamma   90.00
#
_symmetry.space_group_name_H-M   'P 1'
#
loop_
_entity.id
_entity.type
_entity.pdbx_description
1 polymer ?
#
loop_
_entity_poly.entity_id
_entity_poly.type
_entity_poly.pdbx_seq_one_letter_code
_entity_poly.pdbx_strand_id
1 'polypeptide(L)'
;QLNVNAVRTSHYPQQPLWYQLCDEYGIYLVDEANLESHGLGFGPDNVSNFPEWQAAHLDRVKRLIERDKNHPSVIFWSLGNEASNG
;
A
#
# COMPACT_ATOMS: atom_id res chain seq x y z
N GLN A 1 -2.70 -2.43 -25.29
CA GLN A 1 -2.08 -3.75 -25.64
C GLN A 1 -2.79 -4.97 -25.03
N LEU A 2 -3.44 -4.93 -23.85
CA LEU A 2 -4.30 -6.04 -23.35
C LEU A 2 -5.61 -5.55 -22.71
N ASN A 3 -6.04 -4.32 -23.03
CA ASN A 3 -7.19 -3.64 -22.41
C ASN A 3 -7.14 -3.55 -20.86
N VAL A 4 -5.95 -3.68 -20.28
CA VAL A 4 -5.69 -3.38 -18.86
C VAL A 4 -5.71 -1.87 -18.66
N ASN A 5 -6.38 -1.42 -17.61
CA ASN A 5 -6.49 -0.01 -17.23
C ASN A 5 -6.08 0.27 -15.78
N ALA A 6 -5.77 -0.75 -14.98
CA ALA A 6 -5.48 -0.60 -13.57
C ALA A 6 -4.42 -1.60 -13.07
N VAL A 7 -3.63 -1.18 -12.08
CA VAL A 7 -2.63 -2.01 -11.38
C VAL A 7 -2.73 -1.76 -9.87
N ARG A 8 -2.56 -2.82 -9.07
CA ARG A 8 -2.32 -2.74 -7.63
C ARG A 8 -0.85 -3.02 -7.34
N THR A 9 -0.21 -2.19 -6.52
CA THR A 9 1.20 -2.37 -6.14
C THR A 9 1.36 -3.43 -5.05
N SER A 10 1.07 -4.69 -5.39
CA SER A 10 1.11 -5.82 -4.46
C SER A 10 2.56 -6.11 -3.97
N HIS A 11 2.89 -6.11 -2.68
CA HIS A 11 2.15 -5.59 -1.52
C HIS A 11 2.97 -4.50 -0.82
N TYR A 12 3.52 -3.58 -1.62
CA TYR A 12 4.40 -2.51 -1.18
C TYR A 12 4.55 -1.40 -2.24
N PRO A 13 4.98 -0.19 -1.83
CA PRO A 13 5.14 0.93 -2.73
C PRO A 13 6.27 0.68 -3.73
N GLN A 14 6.11 1.15 -4.96
CA GLN A 14 7.11 0.98 -6.03
C GLN A 14 8.10 2.15 -6.10
N GLN A 15 9.05 2.09 -7.05
CA GLN A 15 9.96 3.19 -7.34
C GLN A 15 9.16 4.41 -7.85
N PRO A 16 9.55 5.67 -7.54
CA PRO A 16 8.83 6.88 -7.99
C PRO A 16 8.59 6.96 -9.50
N LEU A 17 9.49 6.41 -10.31
CA LEU A 17 9.35 6.34 -11.76
C LEU A 17 8.08 5.57 -12.20
N TRP A 18 7.67 4.54 -11.46
CA TRP A 18 6.47 3.77 -11.77
C TRP A 18 5.21 4.65 -11.80
N TYR A 19 5.06 5.50 -10.77
CA TYR A 19 3.92 6.40 -10.64
C TYR A 19 3.93 7.49 -11.73
N GLN A 20 5.11 8.04 -12.05
CA GLN A 20 5.28 9.00 -13.15
C GLN A 20 4.86 8.38 -14.50
N LEU A 21 5.21 7.13 -14.75
CA LEU A 21 4.82 6.43 -15.97
C LEU A 21 3.31 6.13 -15.99
N CYS A 22 2.70 5.79 -14.85
CA CYS A 22 1.25 5.60 -14.75
C CYS A 22 0.47 6.89 -14.99
N ASP A 23 0.98 8.02 -14.50
CA ASP A 23 0.44 9.35 -14.81
C ASP A 23 0.52 9.68 -16.30
N GLU A 24 1.67 9.41 -16.93
CA GLU A 24 1.93 9.70 -18.36
C GLU A 24 1.08 8.83 -19.29
N TYR A 25 1.00 7.52 -19.02
CA TYR A 25 0.37 6.54 -19.91
C TYR A 25 -1.09 6.22 -19.58
N GLY A 26 -1.64 6.76 -18.49
CA GLY A 26 -3.05 6.60 -18.13
C GLY A 26 -3.39 5.21 -17.59
N ILE A 27 -2.78 4.84 -16.46
CA ILE A 27 -3.10 3.60 -15.71
C ILE A 27 -3.56 3.96 -14.29
N TYR A 28 -4.72 3.47 -13.89
CA TYR A 28 -5.22 3.64 -12.51
C TYR A 28 -4.40 2.82 -11.53
N LEU A 29 -4.06 3.40 -10.37
CA LEU A 29 -3.28 2.74 -9.33
C LEU A 29 -4.06 2.57 -8.02
N VAL A 30 -3.95 1.35 -7.48
CA VAL A 30 -4.12 1.09 -6.04
C VAL A 30 -2.72 1.05 -5.45
N ASP A 31 -2.37 2.07 -4.67
CA ASP A 31 -1.06 2.19 -4.03
C ASP A 31 -1.12 1.61 -2.62
N GLU A 32 -0.19 0.72 -2.28
CA GLU A 32 -0.28 -0.15 -1.10
C GLU A 32 0.91 0.01 -0.16
N ALA A 33 0.60 0.21 1.13
CA ALA A 33 1.62 0.30 2.16
C ALA A 33 2.34 -1.04 2.32
N ASN A 34 3.65 -1.00 2.56
CA ASN A 34 4.45 -2.19 2.81
C ASN A 34 4.13 -2.74 4.20
N LEU A 35 3.02 -3.46 4.33
CA LEU A 35 2.48 -3.91 5.61
C LEU A 35 1.80 -5.26 5.41
N GLU A 36 2.53 -6.32 5.78
CA GLU A 36 2.05 -7.69 5.75
C GLU A 36 2.67 -8.48 6.91
N SER A 37 1.84 -9.27 7.59
CA SER A 37 2.26 -10.07 8.74
C SER A 37 1.58 -11.45 8.73
N HIS A 38 1.35 -12.01 7.54
CA HIS A 38 0.61 -13.27 7.34
C HIS A 38 1.12 -14.37 8.28
N GLY A 39 2.44 -14.50 8.44
CA GLY A 39 3.05 -15.52 9.30
C GLY A 39 2.62 -15.51 10.77
N LEU A 40 2.01 -14.43 11.26
CA LEU A 40 1.45 -14.34 12.62
C LEU A 40 -0.02 -14.77 12.71
N GLY A 41 -0.63 -15.15 11.58
CA GLY A 41 -2.04 -15.48 11.48
C GLY A 41 -2.95 -14.26 11.64
N PHE A 42 -4.25 -14.50 11.79
CA PHE A 42 -5.29 -13.46 11.89
C PHE A 42 -5.95 -13.40 13.28
N GLY A 43 -5.31 -14.04 14.26
CA GLY A 43 -5.80 -14.13 15.63
C GLY A 43 -5.36 -12.95 16.51
N PRO A 44 -5.67 -13.01 17.82
CA PRO A 44 -5.32 -11.95 18.77
C PRO A 44 -3.81 -11.73 18.90
N ASP A 45 -3.00 -12.74 18.56
CA ASP A 45 -1.54 -12.68 18.65
C ASP A 45 -0.87 -11.96 17.46
N ASN A 46 -1.65 -11.47 16.50
CA ASN A 46 -1.13 -10.64 15.43
C ASN A 46 -0.73 -9.25 15.95
N VAL A 47 0.38 -8.72 15.43
CA VAL A 47 0.90 -7.39 15.76
C VAL A 47 -0.07 -6.23 15.48
N SER A 48 -1.11 -6.44 14.66
CA SER A 48 -2.19 -5.47 14.47
C SER A 48 -2.93 -5.13 15.77
N ASN A 49 -2.96 -6.05 16.74
CA ASN A 49 -3.65 -5.85 18.03
C ASN A 49 -2.72 -5.28 19.12
N PHE A 50 -1.44 -5.06 18.83
CA PHE A 50 -0.42 -4.72 19.82
C PHE A 50 -0.07 -3.23 19.78
N PRO A 51 -0.37 -2.44 20.84
CA PRO A 51 -0.12 -1.00 20.87
C PRO A 51 1.34 -0.60 20.60
N GLU A 52 2.31 -1.43 20.98
CA GLU A 52 3.73 -1.21 20.73
C GLU A 52 4.09 -1.22 19.23
N TRP A 53 3.26 -1.82 18.37
CA TRP A 53 3.43 -1.84 16.91
C TRP A 53 2.67 -0.72 16.20
N GLN A 54 1.85 0.07 16.90
CA GLN A 54 1.04 1.15 16.31
C GLN A 54 1.92 2.16 15.54
N ALA A 55 3.05 2.57 16.12
CA ALA A 55 3.95 3.52 15.48
C ALA A 55 4.54 2.98 14.16
N ALA A 56 4.86 1.68 14.11
CA ALA A 56 5.40 1.04 12.92
C ALA A 56 4.37 0.95 11.78
N HIS A 57 3.11 0.62 12.09
CA HIS A 57 2.02 0.61 11.12
C HIS A 57 1.78 2.02 10.55
N LEU A 58 1.71 3.01 11.44
CA LEU A 58 1.45 4.39 11.07
C LEU A 58 2.57 5.00 10.22
N ASP A 59 3.84 4.71 10.54
CA ASP A 59 4.99 5.17 9.74
C ASP A 59 4.90 4.70 8.29
N ARG A 60 4.60 3.41 8.08
CA ARG A 60 4.53 2.80 6.75
C ARG A 60 3.43 3.43 5.89
N VAL A 61 2.26 3.65 6.46
CA VAL A 61 1.14 4.29 5.76
C VAL A 61 1.41 5.78 5.51
N LYS A 62 1.92 6.51 6.50
CA LYS A 62 2.24 7.94 6.33
C LYS A 62 3.29 8.17 5.25
N ARG A 63 4.37 7.38 5.25
CA ARG A 63 5.45 7.53 4.27
C ARG A 63 5.00 7.26 2.83
N LEU A 64 4.06 6.32 2.64
CA LEU A 64 3.41 6.09 1.36
C LEU A 64 2.66 7.35 0.90
N ILE A 65 1.67 7.77 1.70
CA ILE A 65 0.78 8.88 1.35
C ILE A 65 1.58 10.17 1.12
N GLU A 66 2.51 10.51 2.01
CA GLU A 66 3.27 11.75 1.91
C GLU A 66 4.14 11.81 0.65
N ARG A 67 4.65 10.67 0.20
CA ARG A 67 5.46 10.56 -1.02
C ARG A 67 4.59 10.69 -2.27
N ASP A 68 3.44 10.01 -2.31
CA ASP A 68 2.73 9.75 -3.57
C ASP A 68 1.43 10.54 -3.76
N LYS A 69 0.96 11.31 -2.76
CA LYS A 69 -0.31 12.08 -2.76
C LYS A 69 -0.55 13.02 -3.95
N ASN A 70 0.49 13.35 -4.72
CA ASN A 70 0.39 14.24 -5.88
C ASN A 70 0.30 13.49 -7.23
N HIS A 71 0.35 12.15 -7.23
CA HIS A 71 0.21 11.34 -8.45
C HIS A 71 -1.28 11.16 -8.80
N PRO A 72 -1.79 11.77 -9.89
CA PRO A 72 -3.19 11.63 -10.28
C PRO A 72 -3.60 10.20 -10.66
N SER A 73 -2.66 9.33 -11.03
CA SER A 73 -2.93 7.92 -11.28
C SER A 73 -3.37 7.15 -10.03
N VAL A 74 -2.99 7.59 -8.82
CA VAL A 74 -3.37 6.92 -7.57
C VAL A 74 -4.81 7.25 -7.21
N ILE A 75 -5.70 6.25 -7.36
CA ILE A 75 -7.14 6.40 -7.09
C ILE A 75 -7.59 5.73 -5.80
N PHE A 76 -6.79 4.81 -5.25
CA PHE A 76 -7.03 4.16 -3.96
C PHE A 76 -5.74 4.03 -3.16
N TRP A 77 -5.85 4.21 -1.84
CA TRP A 77 -4.81 3.88 -0.87
C TRP A 77 -5.18 2.57 -0.18
N SER A 78 -4.29 1.58 -0.25
CA SER A 78 -4.41 0.32 0.48
C SER A 78 -3.51 0.31 1.71
N LEU A 79 -4.07 -0.06 2.86
CA LEU A 79 -3.36 -0.05 4.14
C LEU A 79 -2.34 -1.20 4.29
N GLY A 80 -2.40 -2.21 3.42
CA GLY A 80 -1.53 -3.38 3.46
C GLY A 80 -2.24 -4.62 2.92
N ASN A 81 -1.68 -5.79 3.24
CA ASN A 81 -2.19 -7.09 2.82
C ASN A 81 -1.99 -8.11 3.94
N GLU A 82 -2.96 -8.99 4.17
CA GLU A 82 -2.86 -10.12 5.12
C GLU A 82 -2.20 -9.79 6.48
N ALA A 83 -2.46 -8.58 6.99
CA ALA A 83 -1.89 -8.06 8.23
C ALA A 83 -2.91 -8.06 9.38
N SER A 84 -3.92 -8.93 9.31
CA SER A 84 -5.06 -8.97 10.23
C SER A 84 -5.83 -7.63 10.29
N ASN A 85 -6.73 -7.50 11.26
CA ASN A 85 -7.41 -6.28 11.66
C ASN A 85 -7.06 -5.95 13.12
N GLY A 86 -7.25 -4.72 13.56
CA GLY A 86 -6.91 -4.28 14.93
C GLY A 86 -6.99 -2.77 15.11
#